data_AF-A0A831XXD3-F1
#
_entry.id   AF-A0A831XXD3-F1
#
_cell.length_a   1.000
_cell.length_b   1.000
_cell.length_c   1.000
_cell.angle_alpha   90.00
_cell.angle_beta   90.00
_cell.angle_gamma   90.00
#
_symmetry.space_group_name_H-M   'P 1'
#
loop_
_entity.id
_entity.type
_entity.pdbx_description
1 polymer ?
#
loop_
_entity_poly.entity_id
_entity_poly.type
_entity_poly.pdbx_seq_one_letter_code
_entity_poly.pdbx_strand_id
1 'polypeptide(L)' 'MYRPTADGPRCILIPPEEWRMSRAQLEKYCNNGGSGCSIYARYMSVKGKS' A
#
# COMPACT_ATOMS: atom_id res chain seq x y z
N MET A 1 2.62 7.66 -0.31
CA MET A 1 1.85 8.91 -0.02
C MET A 1 0.53 8.54 0.62
N TYR A 2 0.17 9.17 1.74
CA TYR A 2 -1.10 8.97 2.42
C TYR A 2 -2.12 10.02 2.00
N ARG A 3 -3.40 9.62 1.91
CA ARG A 3 -4.53 10.52 1.75
C ARG A 3 -5.53 10.31 2.89
N PRO A 4 -6.12 11.39 3.44
CA PRO A 4 -7.20 11.25 4.40
C PRO A 4 -8.43 10.63 3.72
N THR A 5 -9.11 9.74 4.43
CA THR A 5 -10.41 9.15 4.04
C THR A 5 -11.35 9.15 5.25
N ALA A 6 -12.62 8.86 5.05
CA ALA A 6 -13.61 8.77 6.14
C ALA A 6 -13.20 7.75 7.22
N ASP A 7 -12.49 6.69 6.83
CA ASP A 7 -11.98 5.63 7.72
C ASP A 7 -10.56 5.91 8.26
N GLY A 8 -10.02 7.12 8.04
CA GLY A 8 -8.68 7.53 8.43
C GLY A 8 -7.66 7.60 7.27
N PRO A 9 -6.37 7.82 7.55
CA PRO A 9 -5.36 7.97 6.51
C PRO A 9 -5.08 6.64 5.79
N ARG A 10 -5.05 6.68 4.45
CA ARG A 10 -4.87 5.52 3.57
C ARG A 10 -3.72 5.74 2.59
N CYS A 11 -2.92 4.72 2.33
CA CYS A 11 -1.91 4.79 1.28
C CYS A 11 -2.53 4.77 -0.12
N ILE A 12 -2.19 5.74 -0.99
CA ILE A 12 -2.69 5.78 -2.38
C ILE A 12 -2.06 4.71 -3.28
N LEU A 13 -0.88 4.22 -2.91
CA LEU A 13 -0.13 3.23 -3.68
C LEU A 13 -0.72 1.82 -3.53
N ILE A 14 -1.75 1.67 -2.71
CA ILE A 14 -2.31 0.40 -2.29
C ILE A 14 -3.81 0.45 -2.54
N PRO A 15 -4.44 -0.58 -3.13
CA PRO A 15 -5.89 -0.64 -3.25
C PRO A 15 -6.58 -0.63 -1.87
N PRO A 16 -7.82 -0.10 -1.77
CA PRO A 16 -8.54 -0.01 -0.50
C PRO A 16 -8.84 -1.38 0.12
N GLU A 17 -9.08 -2.40 -0.70
CA GLU A 17 -9.34 -3.78 -0.24
C GLU A 17 -8.11 -4.37 0.48
N GLU A 18 -6.94 -4.27 -0.16
CA GLU A 18 -5.66 -4.74 0.41
C GLU A 18 -5.27 -3.93 1.66
N TRP A 19 -5.52 -2.61 1.63
CA TRP A 19 -5.28 -1.75 2.79
C TRP A 19 -6.08 -2.19 4.01
N ARG A 20 -7.34 -2.60 3.83
CA ARG A 20 -8.20 -3.11 4.92
C ARG A 20 -7.68 -4.43 5.47
N MET A 21 -7.18 -5.33 4.63
CA MET A 21 -6.72 -6.66 5.06
C MET A 21 -5.36 -6.63 5.78
N SER A 22 -4.45 -5.75 5.37
CA SER A 22 -3.04 -5.83 5.84
C SER A 22 -2.43 -4.49 6.24
N ARG A 23 -3.25 -3.50 6.65
CA ARG A 23 -2.82 -2.14 7.04
C ARG A 23 -1.48 -2.08 7.78
N ALA A 24 -1.30 -2.85 8.85
CA ALA A 24 -0.11 -2.81 9.69
C ALA A 24 1.20 -3.16 8.95
N GLN A 25 1.14 -4.10 8.02
CA GLN A 25 2.29 -4.48 7.20
C GLN A 25 2.54 -3.47 6.07
N LEU A 26 1.45 -2.93 5.53
CA LEU A 26 1.42 -2.02 4.39
C LEU A 26 1.79 -0.58 4.74
N GLU A 27 1.64 -0.22 6.01
CA GLU A 27 2.02 1.08 6.52
C GLU A 27 3.52 1.33 6.33
N LYS A 28 4.38 0.34 6.64
CA LYS A 28 5.83 0.44 6.42
C LYS A 28 6.19 0.60 4.95
N TYR A 29 5.53 -0.15 4.06
CA TYR A 29 5.73 -0.04 2.62
C TYR A 29 5.36 1.36 2.11
N CYS A 30 4.24 1.90 2.58
CA CYS A 30 3.80 3.24 2.20
C CYS A 30 4.67 4.37 2.77
N ASN A 31 5.14 4.23 4.01
CA ASN A 31 6.06 5.16 4.66
C ASN A 31 7.40 5.24 3.92
N ASN A 32 7.87 4.11 3.39
CA ASN A 32 9.07 4.05 2.54
C ASN A 32 8.79 4.46 1.07
N GLY A 33 7.68 5.13 0.79
CA GLY A 33 7.35 5.62 -0.55
C GLY A 33 7.09 4.51 -1.58
N GLY A 34 6.72 3.31 -1.14
CA GLY A 34 6.57 2.14 -2.01
C GLY A 34 7.87 1.36 -2.23
N SER A 35 8.88 1.55 -1.37
CA SER A 35 10.18 0.88 -1.42
C SER A 35 10.46 0.05 -0.16
N GLY A 36 11.46 -0.85 -0.22
CA GLY A 36 12.00 -1.55 0.96
C GLY A 36 11.46 -2.95 1.26
N CYS A 37 10.40 -3.41 0.59
CA CYS A 37 10.01 -4.83 0.60
C CYS A 37 9.97 -5.35 -0.84
N SER A 38 11.03 -6.01 -1.28
CA SER A 38 11.20 -6.48 -2.67
C SER A 38 10.12 -7.48 -3.10
N ILE A 39 9.67 -8.35 -2.18
CA ILE A 39 8.55 -9.27 -2.42
C ILE A 39 7.26 -8.48 -2.68
N TYR A 40 6.98 -7.46 -1.87
CA TYR A 40 5.75 -6.69 -1.98
C TYR A 40 5.76 -5.69 -3.14
N ALA A 41 6.92 -5.08 -3.42
CA ALA A 41 7.12 -4.27 -4.62
C ALA A 41 6.90 -5.09 -5.90
N ARG A 42 7.35 -6.36 -5.90
CA ARG A 42 7.09 -7.31 -6.99
C ARG A 42 5.61 -7.67 -7.08
N TYR A 43 4.95 -7.96 -5.96
CA TYR A 43 3.51 -8.21 -5.91
C TYR A 43 2.70 -7.05 -6.49
N MET A 44 2.98 -5.82 -6.06
CA MET A 44 2.35 -4.61 -6.57
C MET A 44 2.68 -4.33 -8.05
N SER A 45 3.90 -4.58 -8.50
CA SER A 45 4.30 -4.43 -9.91
C SER A 45 3.59 -5.42 -10.84
N VAL A 46 3.31 -6.64 -10.36
CA VAL A 46 2.55 -7.65 -11.09
C VAL A 46 1.06 -7.30 -11.10
N LYS A 47 0.50 -6.84 -9.98
CA LYS A 47 -0.92 -6.44 -9.88
C LYS A 47 -1.25 -5.12 -10.58
N GLY A 48 -0.29 -4.19 -10.68
CA GLY A 48 -0.47 -2.87 -11.30
C GLY A 48 -0.44 -2.85 -12.84
N LYS A 49 -0.40 -4.01 -13.50
CA LYS A 49 -0.52 -4.17 -14.97
C LYS A 49 -1.90 -4.72 -15.37
N SER A 50 -2.98 -4.10 -14.90
CA SER A 50 -4.33 -4.27 -15.46
C SER A 50 -4.93 -2.92 -15.80
#